data_AF-A0A263BX09-F1
#
_entry.id   AF-A0A263BX09-F1
#
_cell.length_a   1.000
_cell.length_b   1.000
_cell.length_c   1.000
_cell.angle_alpha   90.00
_cell.angle_beta   90.00
_cell.angle_gamma   90.00
#
_symmetry.space_group_name_H-M   'P 1'
#
loop_
_entity.id
_entity.type
_entity.pdbx_description
1 polymer ?
#
loop_
_entity_poly.entity_id
_entity_poly.type
_entity_poly.pdbx_seq_one_letter_code
_entity_poly.pdbx_strand_id
1 'polypeptide(L)'
;MTLFIYIIIAWLLAGIFVMLPKRSDNLAYLFLFMILSIVNINIYYIRYEKFHLATYPETYLEYISLIIERSLNVPLFVLFFIYSFESVSSKKEKIGFFLFWITLFGVYDWLGTMLNVKIYLHWNSLFSILLYIFYINLAFLLKSWFNKRNWGAEK
;
A
#
# COMPACT_ATOMS: atom_id res chain seq x y z
N MET A 1 -18.47 12.31 4.46
CA MET A 1 -18.34 10.97 5.08
C MET A 1 -17.09 10.24 4.58
N THR A 2 -16.86 10.18 3.27
CA THR A 2 -15.70 9.55 2.61
C THR A 2 -14.35 9.94 3.23
N LEU A 3 -14.08 11.24 3.39
CA LEU A 3 -12.84 11.74 3.99
C LEU A 3 -12.58 11.18 5.39
N PHE A 4 -13.60 11.15 6.24
CA PHE A 4 -13.48 10.61 7.60
C PHE A 4 -13.08 9.13 7.60
N ILE A 5 -13.67 8.32 6.71
CA ILE A 5 -13.31 6.90 6.57
C ILE A 5 -11.83 6.76 6.22
N TYR A 6 -11.35 7.54 5.25
CA TYR A 6 -9.96 7.48 4.80
C TYR A 6 -8.97 7.97 5.85
N ILE A 7 -9.31 9.02 6.61
CA ILE A 7 -8.53 9.48 7.76
C ILE A 7 -8.47 8.40 8.83
N ILE A 8 -9.60 7.79 9.20
CA ILE A 8 -9.64 6.73 10.22
C ILE A 8 -8.77 5.54 9.78
N ILE A 9 -8.87 5.11 8.52
CA ILE A 9 -8.02 4.02 7.99
C ILE A 9 -6.54 4.40 8.07
N ALA A 10 -6.17 5.61 7.65
CA ALA A 10 -4.79 6.08 7.70
C ALA A 10 -4.25 6.09 9.13
N TRP A 11 -5.03 6.60 10.07
CA TRP A 11 -4.68 6.64 11.49
C TRP A 11 -4.55 5.25 12.10
N LEU A 12 -5.46 4.32 11.77
CA LEU A 12 -5.38 2.93 12.24
C LEU A 12 -4.14 2.25 11.69
N LEU A 13 -3.87 2.36 10.39
CA LEU A 13 -2.68 1.76 9.77
C LEU A 13 -1.40 2.32 10.37
N ALA A 14 -1.29 3.65 10.49
CA ALA A 14 -0.12 4.30 11.06
C ALA A 14 0.06 3.95 12.54
N GLY A 15 -1.02 4.02 13.34
CA GLY A 15 -1.01 3.73 14.77
C GLY A 15 -0.61 2.29 15.06
N ILE A 16 -1.24 1.32 14.39
CA ILE A 16 -0.88 -0.10 14.52
C ILE A 16 0.59 -0.28 14.10
N PHE A 17 1.00 0.31 12.97
CA PHE A 17 2.37 0.17 12.48
C PHE A 17 3.42 0.76 13.43
N VAL A 18 3.11 1.83 14.16
CA VAL A 18 3.99 2.40 15.19
C VAL A 18 4.06 1.50 16.42
N MET A 19 2.95 0.90 16.84
CA MET A 19 2.88 0.06 18.04
C MET A 19 3.47 -1.35 17.86
N LEU A 20 3.62 -1.82 16.63
CA LEU A 20 4.15 -3.16 16.37
C LEU A 20 5.63 -3.29 16.79
N PRO A 21 6.00 -4.35 17.54
CA PRO A 21 7.38 -4.62 17.90
C PRO A 21 8.18 -5.06 16.67
N LYS A 22 8.86 -4.10 16.04
CA LYS A 22 9.62 -4.32 14.81
C LYS A 22 10.89 -5.10 15.10
N ARG A 23 10.97 -6.30 14.53
CA ARG A 23 12.18 -7.16 14.57
C ARG A 23 13.30 -6.64 13.67
N SER A 24 12.98 -5.83 12.66
CA SER A 24 13.96 -5.17 11.81
C SER A 24 14.11 -3.71 12.17
N ASP A 25 15.25 -3.13 11.78
CA ASP A 25 15.54 -1.72 11.95
C ASP A 25 14.39 -0.84 11.44
N ASN A 26 13.95 0.09 12.29
CA ASN A 26 12.95 1.10 11.96
C ASN A 26 13.33 1.88 10.68
N LEU A 27 14.63 2.03 10.43
CA LEU A 27 15.17 2.71 9.26
C LEU A 27 14.84 1.96 7.96
N ALA A 28 14.88 0.63 7.96
CA ALA A 28 14.51 -0.18 6.79
C ALA A 28 13.04 0.03 6.40
N TYR A 29 12.14 0.09 7.38
CA TYR A 29 10.72 0.32 7.13
C TYR A 29 10.42 1.74 6.67
N LEU A 30 11.12 2.74 7.23
CA LEU A 30 11.01 4.12 6.77
C LEU A 30 11.52 4.25 5.32
N PHE A 31 12.64 3.62 4.99
CA PHE A 31 13.17 3.55 3.64
C PHE A 31 12.16 2.94 2.66
N LEU A 32 11.58 1.78 3.03
CA LEU A 32 10.53 1.14 2.22
C LEU A 32 9.31 2.05 2.06
N PHE A 33 8.85 2.70 3.13
CA PHE A 33 7.73 3.64 3.09
C PHE A 33 7.98 4.76 2.06
N MET A 34 9.15 5.39 2.10
CA MET A 34 9.49 6.50 1.21
C MET A 34 9.53 6.05 -0.25
N ILE A 35 10.21 4.94 -0.55
CA ILE A 35 10.31 4.45 -1.93
C ILE A 35 8.94 4.01 -2.46
N LEU A 36 8.16 3.26 -1.66
CA LEU A 36 6.81 2.86 -2.05
C LEU A 36 5.91 4.06 -2.30
N SER A 37 6.01 5.11 -1.48
CA SER A 37 5.25 6.35 -1.66
C SER A 37 5.62 7.05 -2.97
N ILE A 38 6.92 7.20 -3.25
CA ILE A 38 7.40 7.81 -4.51
C ILE A 38 6.92 7.02 -5.72
N VAL A 39 7.08 5.69 -5.70
CA VAL A 39 6.66 4.83 -6.81
C VAL A 39 5.14 4.88 -6.99
N ASN A 40 4.37 4.84 -5.90
CA ASN A 40 2.92 4.90 -5.97
C ASN A 40 2.43 6.24 -6.54
N ILE A 41 3.00 7.37 -6.11
CA ILE A 41 2.67 8.69 -6.66
C ILE A 41 2.92 8.74 -8.17
N ASN A 42 4.05 8.21 -8.63
CA ASN A 42 4.38 8.18 -10.07
C ASN A 42 3.43 7.27 -10.85
N ILE A 43 3.04 6.12 -10.31
CA ILE A 43 2.07 5.24 -10.95
C ILE A 43 0.69 5.90 -11.02
N TYR A 44 0.28 6.65 -9.98
CA TYR A 44 -0.94 7.45 -10.02
C TYR A 44 -0.87 8.51 -11.11
N TYR A 45 0.24 9.25 -11.21
CA TYR A 45 0.44 10.21 -12.29
C TYR A 45 0.29 9.54 -13.67
N ILE A 46 0.95 8.40 -13.89
CA ILE A 46 0.85 7.65 -15.14
C ILE A 46 -0.59 7.20 -15.42
N ARG A 47 -1.32 6.69 -14.42
CA ARG A 47 -2.69 6.19 -14.56
C ARG A 47 -3.71 7.30 -14.86
N TYR A 48 -3.60 8.43 -14.17
CA TYR A 48 -4.60 9.50 -14.24
C TYR A 48 -4.28 10.50 -15.35
N GLU A 49 -3.02 10.94 -15.44
CA GLU A 49 -2.63 12.04 -16.35
C GLU A 49 -2.15 11.52 -17.70
N LYS A 50 -1.38 10.43 -17.75
CA LYS A 50 -0.73 10.00 -18.99
C LYS A 50 -1.59 9.08 -19.84
N PHE A 51 -2.25 8.11 -19.21
CA PHE A 51 -3.05 7.10 -19.91
C PHE A 51 -4.56 7.25 -19.70
N HIS A 52 -4.99 8.19 -18.84
CA HIS A 52 -6.41 8.44 -18.53
C HIS A 52 -7.20 7.14 -18.22
N LEU A 53 -6.58 6.21 -17.51
CA LEU A 53 -7.20 4.93 -17.12
C LEU A 53 -8.18 5.12 -15.97
N ALA A 54 -7.97 6.16 -15.17
CA ALA A 54 -8.83 6.63 -14.10
C ALA A 54 -8.90 8.16 -14.15
N THR A 55 -9.97 8.73 -13.62
CA THR A 55 -10.14 10.19 -13.51
C THR A 55 -10.21 10.64 -12.06
N TYR A 56 -9.82 11.89 -11.82
CA TYR A 56 -9.91 12.48 -10.49
C TYR A 56 -11.38 12.63 -10.07
N PRO A 57 -11.68 12.44 -8.78
CA PRO A 57 -13.00 12.74 -8.24
C PRO A 57 -13.32 14.23 -8.39
N GLU A 58 -14.57 14.53 -8.69
CA GLU A 58 -15.06 15.90 -8.95
C GLU A 58 -15.11 16.76 -7.69
N THR A 59 -15.21 16.10 -6.53
CA THR A 59 -15.44 16.74 -5.24
C THR A 59 -14.15 16.80 -4.41
N TYR A 60 -13.95 17.93 -3.72
CA TYR A 60 -12.74 18.18 -2.93
C TYR A 60 -12.52 17.14 -1.82
N LEU A 61 -13.60 16.59 -1.23
CA LEU A 61 -13.49 15.63 -0.13
C LEU A 61 -12.98 14.27 -0.63
N GLU A 62 -13.50 13.75 -1.73
CA GLU A 62 -13.00 12.51 -2.32
C GLU A 62 -11.63 12.72 -2.98
N TYR A 63 -11.30 13.93 -3.47
CA TYR A 63 -9.94 14.25 -3.91
C TYR A 63 -8.90 14.20 -2.77
N ILE A 64 -9.21 14.80 -1.62
CA ILE A 64 -8.34 14.68 -0.44
C ILE A 64 -8.24 13.22 0.01
N SER A 65 -9.35 12.47 -0.05
CA SER A 65 -9.37 11.03 0.26
C SER A 65 -8.46 10.24 -0.67
N LEU A 66 -8.44 10.56 -1.96
CA LEU A 66 -7.54 9.99 -2.96
C LEU A 66 -6.07 10.30 -2.65
N ILE A 67 -5.78 11.53 -2.21
CA ILE A 67 -4.43 11.91 -1.78
C ILE A 67 -3.98 11.09 -0.57
N ILE A 68 -4.84 10.94 0.44
CA ILE A 68 -4.57 10.11 1.63
C ILE A 68 -4.34 8.65 1.21
N GLU A 69 -5.19 8.14 0.33
CA GLU A 69 -5.10 6.79 -0.19
C GLU A 69 -3.74 6.51 -0.84
N ARG A 70 -3.34 7.36 -1.80
CA ARG A 70 -2.10 7.16 -2.56
C ARG A 70 -0.83 7.49 -1.75
N SER A 71 -0.91 8.41 -0.78
CA SER A 71 0.29 8.90 -0.09
C SER A 71 0.56 8.16 1.23
N LEU A 72 -0.48 7.64 1.87
CA LEU A 72 -0.39 7.01 3.18
C LEU A 72 -0.90 5.57 3.15
N ASN A 73 -2.16 5.36 2.78
CA ASN A 73 -2.81 4.07 3.01
C ASN A 73 -2.18 2.96 2.19
N VAL A 74 -1.98 3.14 0.88
CA VAL A 74 -1.39 2.09 0.03
C VAL A 74 0.03 1.73 0.49
N PRO A 75 0.97 2.68 0.67
CA PRO A 75 2.30 2.36 1.21
C PRO A 75 2.24 1.66 2.58
N LEU A 76 1.44 2.17 3.53
CA LEU A 76 1.32 1.57 4.86
C LEU A 76 0.75 0.14 4.82
N PHE A 77 -0.27 -0.09 3.98
CA PHE A 77 -0.84 -1.43 3.78
C PHE A 77 0.22 -2.42 3.28
N VAL A 78 1.05 -2.02 2.33
CA VAL A 78 2.14 -2.86 1.81
C VAL A 78 3.19 -3.12 2.89
N LEU A 79 3.56 -2.13 3.70
CA LEU A 79 4.50 -2.35 4.81
C LEU A 79 3.93 -3.31 5.87
N PHE A 80 2.65 -3.16 6.20
CA PHE A 80 1.98 -4.01 7.15
C PHE A 80 1.88 -5.45 6.64
N PHE A 81 1.65 -5.63 5.34
CA PHE A 81 1.77 -6.92 4.68
C PHE A 81 3.16 -7.52 4.88
N ILE A 82 4.23 -6.79 4.53
CA ILE A 82 5.61 -7.28 4.62
C ILE A 82 5.97 -7.66 6.06
N TYR A 83 5.66 -6.78 7.01
CA TYR A 83 5.89 -7.02 8.43
C TYR A 83 5.20 -8.31 8.89
N SER A 84 3.92 -8.46 8.56
CA SER A 84 3.12 -9.58 9.04
C SER A 84 3.49 -10.88 8.31
N PHE A 85 3.82 -10.83 7.02
CA PHE A 85 4.22 -12.00 6.23
C PHE A 85 5.52 -12.64 6.73
N GLU A 86 6.44 -11.84 7.27
CA GLU A 86 7.69 -12.34 7.86
C GLU A 86 7.50 -13.03 9.21
N SER A 87 6.42 -12.71 9.93
CA SER A 87 6.08 -13.38 11.19
C SER A 87 5.57 -14.81 10.97
N VAL A 88 5.11 -15.13 9.76
CA VAL A 88 4.59 -16.45 9.41
C VAL A 88 5.75 -17.38 9.05
N SER A 89 5.84 -18.54 9.71
CA SER A 89 6.93 -19.49 9.51
C SER A 89 6.62 -20.55 8.45
N SER A 90 5.40 -21.08 8.42
CA SER A 90 4.99 -22.17 7.54
C SER A 90 4.73 -21.71 6.10
N LYS A 91 5.21 -22.46 5.10
CA LYS A 91 4.94 -22.18 3.68
C LYS A 91 3.44 -22.21 3.36
N LYS A 92 2.68 -23.13 3.96
CA LYS A 92 1.23 -23.25 3.74
C LYS A 92 0.50 -22.03 4.30
N GLU A 93 0.88 -21.61 5.50
CA GLU A 93 0.32 -20.41 6.13
C GLU A 93 0.68 -19.15 5.33
N LYS A 94 1.90 -19.04 4.78
CA LYS A 94 2.30 -17.92 3.93
C LYS A 94 1.41 -17.77 2.69
N ILE A 95 1.05 -18.88 2.04
CA ILE A 95 0.14 -18.85 0.88
C ILE A 95 -1.25 -18.38 1.32
N GLY A 96 -1.81 -18.94 2.39
CA GLY A 96 -3.10 -18.51 2.91
C GLY A 96 -3.11 -17.04 3.33
N PHE A 97 -2.03 -16.59 3.98
CA PHE A 97 -1.83 -15.21 4.38
C PHE A 97 -1.72 -14.26 3.17
N PHE A 98 -0.98 -14.66 2.14
CA PHE A 98 -0.89 -13.90 0.89
C PHE A 98 -2.26 -13.73 0.24
N LEU A 99 -3.03 -14.82 0.10
CA LEU A 99 -4.38 -14.78 -0.47
C LEU A 99 -5.34 -13.91 0.36
N PHE A 100 -5.25 -13.97 1.69
CA PHE A 100 -6.01 -13.11 2.59
C PHE A 100 -5.72 -11.62 2.31
N TRP A 101 -4.44 -11.26 2.21
CA TRP A 101 -4.05 -9.88 1.95
C TRP A 101 -4.44 -9.38 0.57
N ILE A 102 -4.27 -10.20 -0.48
CA ILE A 102 -4.73 -9.85 -1.82
C ILE A 102 -6.24 -9.61 -1.84
N THR A 103 -7.01 -10.45 -1.14
CA THR A 103 -8.45 -10.24 -0.96
C THR A 103 -8.74 -8.92 -0.25
N LEU A 104 -8.01 -8.62 0.84
CA LEU A 104 -8.19 -7.40 1.61
C LEU A 104 -7.85 -6.14 0.80
N PHE A 105 -6.80 -6.19 -0.03
CA PHE A 105 -6.50 -5.15 -1.01
C PHE A 105 -7.61 -4.97 -2.03
N GLY A 106 -8.20 -6.06 -2.53
CA GLY A 106 -9.34 -6.02 -3.43
C GLY A 106 -10.57 -5.36 -2.79
N VAL A 107 -10.88 -5.70 -1.54
CA VAL A 107 -11.96 -5.08 -0.77
C VAL A 107 -11.69 -3.59 -0.56
N TYR A 108 -10.45 -3.21 -0.24
CA TYR A 108 -10.07 -1.81 -0.08
C TYR A 108 -10.19 -1.01 -1.39
N ASP A 109 -9.81 -1.63 -2.51
CA ASP A 109 -9.96 -1.02 -3.84
C ASP A 109 -11.44 -0.81 -4.21
N TRP A 110 -12.25 -1.84 -3.95
CA TRP A 110 -13.69 -1.79 -4.15
C TRP A 110 -14.35 -0.70 -3.30
N LEU A 111 -13.96 -0.56 -2.03
CA LEU A 111 -14.42 0.52 -1.16
C LEU A 111 -14.12 1.90 -1.76
N GLY A 112 -12.95 2.09 -2.36
CA GLY A 112 -12.59 3.33 -3.05
C GLY A 112 -13.46 3.64 -4.26
N THR A 113 -13.86 2.62 -5.02
CA THR A 113 -14.81 2.80 -6.13
C THR A 113 -16.23 3.10 -5.63
N MET A 114 -16.70 2.40 -4.60
CA MET A 114 -18.04 2.63 -4.02
C MET A 114 -18.19 4.02 -3.41
N LEU A 115 -17.13 4.58 -2.85
CA LEU A 115 -17.12 5.92 -2.25
C LEU A 115 -16.77 7.03 -3.25
N ASN A 116 -16.71 6.74 -4.56
CA ASN A 116 -16.32 7.66 -5.64
C ASN A 116 -14.92 8.30 -5.45
N VAL A 117 -14.05 7.68 -4.67
CA VAL A 117 -12.64 8.12 -4.52
C VAL A 117 -11.83 7.70 -5.74
N LYS A 118 -12.13 6.52 -6.29
CA LYS A 118 -11.52 5.97 -7.50
C LYS A 118 -12.57 5.86 -8.59
N ILE A 119 -12.41 6.62 -9.66
CA ILE A 119 -13.30 6.58 -10.82
C ILE A 119 -12.54 5.95 -11.98
N TYR A 120 -12.91 4.72 -12.34
CA TYR A 120 -12.25 3.96 -13.39
C TYR A 120 -12.91 4.23 -14.75
N LEU A 121 -12.07 4.54 -15.75
CA LEU A 121 -12.50 4.72 -17.15
C LEU A 121 -12.18 3.47 -17.96
N HIS A 122 -10.90 3.09 -17.98
CA HIS A 122 -10.38 1.90 -18.65
C HIS A 122 -9.58 0.99 -17.71
N TRP A 123 -9.61 1.31 -16.41
CA TRP A 123 -9.03 0.50 -15.35
C TRP A 123 -10.05 -0.50 -14.81
N ASN A 124 -9.59 -1.64 -14.28
CA ASN A 124 -10.45 -2.62 -13.64
C ASN A 124 -9.78 -3.17 -12.36
N SER A 125 -10.55 -3.86 -11.54
CA SER A 125 -10.07 -4.40 -10.26
C SER A 125 -8.96 -5.44 -10.44
N LEU A 126 -8.90 -6.15 -11.58
CA LEU A 126 -7.80 -7.09 -11.87
C LEU A 126 -6.47 -6.35 -12.02
N PHE A 127 -6.44 -5.22 -12.73
CA PHE A 127 -5.26 -4.37 -12.81
C PHE A 127 -4.85 -3.80 -11.46
N SER A 128 -5.81 -3.45 -10.60
CA SER A 128 -5.52 -3.07 -9.21
C SER A 128 -4.82 -4.19 -8.44
N ILE A 129 -5.31 -5.44 -8.55
CA ILE A 129 -4.69 -6.60 -7.90
C ILE A 129 -3.26 -6.82 -8.41
N LEU A 130 -3.05 -6.77 -9.73
CA LEU A 130 -1.71 -6.88 -10.31
C LEU A 130 -0.77 -5.78 -9.82
N LEU A 131 -1.28 -4.57 -9.66
CA LEU A 131 -0.53 -3.44 -9.11
C LEU A 131 -0.14 -3.66 -7.64
N TYR A 132 -1.04 -4.20 -6.81
CA TYR A 132 -0.69 -4.55 -5.42
C TYR A 132 0.34 -5.68 -5.35
N ILE A 133 0.23 -6.69 -6.22
CA ILE A 133 1.24 -7.75 -6.36
C ILE A 133 2.59 -7.13 -6.73
N PHE A 134 2.62 -6.18 -7.67
CA PHE A 134 3.83 -5.44 -8.01
C PHE A 134 4.42 -4.73 -6.80
N TYR A 135 3.62 -4.00 -6.02
CA TYR A 135 4.12 -3.32 -4.80
C TYR A 135 4.69 -4.28 -3.77
N ILE A 136 4.03 -5.42 -3.54
CA ILE A 136 4.51 -6.44 -2.61
C ILE A 136 5.88 -6.98 -3.07
N ASN A 137 6.01 -7.33 -4.35
CA ASN A 137 7.26 -7.84 -4.90
C ASN A 137 8.38 -6.78 -4.82
N LEU A 138 8.07 -5.53 -5.18
CA LEU A 138 8.99 -4.42 -5.06
C LEU A 138 9.47 -4.23 -3.62
N ALA A 139 8.55 -4.28 -2.65
CA ALA A 139 8.88 -4.14 -1.23
C ALA A 139 9.80 -5.28 -0.74
N PHE A 140 9.55 -6.53 -1.14
CA PHE A 140 10.46 -7.65 -0.83
C PHE A 140 11.85 -7.45 -1.45
N LEU A 141 11.93 -7.03 -2.70
CA LEU A 141 13.19 -6.78 -3.39
C LEU A 141 13.99 -5.67 -2.70
N LEU A 142 13.36 -4.54 -2.41
CA LEU A 142 13.98 -3.40 -1.73
C LEU A 142 14.46 -3.78 -0.33
N LYS A 143 13.66 -4.55 0.41
CA LYS A 143 14.05 -5.02 1.75
C LYS A 143 15.23 -5.98 1.71
N SER A 144 15.20 -6.93 0.77
CA SER A 144 16.33 -7.85 0.55
C SER A 144 17.60 -7.09 0.18
N TRP A 145 17.49 -6.09 -0.68
CA TRP A 145 18.60 -5.22 -1.06
C TRP A 145 19.15 -4.41 0.11
N PHE A 146 18.27 -3.82 0.92
CA PHE A 146 18.62 -3.04 2.11
C PHE A 146 19.36 -3.92 3.14
N ASN A 147 18.83 -5.11 3.43
CA ASN A 147 19.44 -6.05 4.37
C ASN A 147 20.82 -6.54 3.90
N LYS A 148 21.00 -6.83 2.59
CA LYS A 148 22.30 -7.25 2.02
C LYS A 148 23.38 -6.17 2.15
N ARG A 149 22.99 -4.91 2.18
CA ARG A 149 23.92 -3.76 2.29
C ARG A 149 24.33 -3.46 3.74
N ASN A 150 23.83 -4.22 4.73
CA ASN A 150 24.10 -4.03 6.16
C ASN A 150 23.82 -2.60 6.67
N TRP A 151 22.96 -1.84 6.00
CA TRP A 151 22.63 -0.45 6.39
C TRP A 151 21.83 -0.33 7.70
N GLY A 152 21.46 -1.46 8.32
CA GLY A 152 20.90 -1.56 9.66
C GLY A 152 21.60 -2.63 10.53
N ALA A 153 22.85 -2.98 10.20
CA ALA A 153 23.65 -3.96 10.95
C ALA A 153 24.81 -3.30 11.73
N GLU A 154 24.67 -2.02 12.07
CA GLU A 154 25.45 -1.45 13.18
C GLU A 154 24.67 -1.69 14.47
N LYS A 155 25.35 -2.38 15.38
CA LYS A 155 24.88 -3.02 16.62
C LYS A 155 23.94 -2.21 17.50
#